data_AF-A0AA45RPI0-F1
#
_entry.id   AF-A0AA45RPI0-F1
#
_cell.length_a   1.000
_cell.length_b   1.000
_cell.length_c   1.000
_cell.angle_alpha   90.00
_cell.angle_beta   90.00
_cell.angle_gamma   90.00
#
_symmetry.space_group_name_H-M   'P 1'
#
loop_
_entity.id
_entity.type
_entity.pdbx_description
1 polymer ?
#
loop_
_entity_poly.entity_id
_entity_poly.type
_entity_poly.pdbx_seq_one_letter_code
_entity_poly.pdbx_strand_id
1 'polypeptide(L)'
;MSGYTGARSNKNNSGGGDALNPYSSGGTICCFAIPAKWHPGLQVIVKYNFYPDPAWLEQLVDVPPYPEGIAGGIWLAMHEDGRAEAVVSNFDPARPEWPGRVKGGPVQSVEYALKVRRNRLANENGILKTMEKGLVDGTKRTPEQIERLRSSIQYIKDRIRQLEEEGDHQ
;
A
#
# COMPACT_ATOMS: atom_id res chain seq x y z
N MET A 1 1.30 -2.19 15.44
CA MET A 1 2.17 -1.00 15.47
C MET A 1 3.24 -1.20 14.41
N SER A 2 3.17 -0.47 13.31
CA SER A 2 4.18 -0.47 12.26
C SER A 2 5.18 0.65 12.52
N GLY A 3 6.42 0.48 12.09
CA GLY A 3 7.47 1.48 12.23
C GLY A 3 8.58 1.26 11.21
N TYR A 4 9.14 2.36 10.70
CA TYR A 4 10.13 2.37 9.63
C TYR A 4 11.46 2.93 10.12
N THR A 5 12.57 2.41 9.60
CA THR A 5 13.92 2.87 9.92
C THR A 5 14.86 2.79 8.70
N GLY A 6 14.69 3.69 7.72
CA GLY A 6 15.84 4.15 6.92
C GLY A 6 16.84 4.90 7.82
N ALA A 7 18.12 5.10 7.50
CA ALA A 7 18.88 4.69 6.32
C ALA A 7 20.34 4.38 6.73
N ARG A 8 21.20 4.02 5.77
CA ARG A 8 22.67 3.96 5.94
C ARG A 8 23.40 4.87 4.94
N SER A 9 23.39 6.16 5.25
CA SER A 9 24.51 7.07 4.93
C SER A 9 24.81 7.97 6.14
N ASN A 10 23.78 8.33 6.91
CA ASN A 10 23.88 8.80 8.30
C ASN A 10 22.89 8.00 9.17
N LYS A 11 23.37 7.35 10.25
CA LYS A 11 22.54 6.50 11.13
C LYS A 11 21.49 7.29 11.94
N ASN A 12 21.60 8.62 11.99
CA ASN A 12 20.78 9.49 12.82
C ASN A 12 19.67 10.23 12.03
N ASN A 13 19.50 9.93 10.74
CA ASN A 13 18.51 10.57 9.88
C ASN A 13 17.52 9.55 9.33
N SER A 14 16.44 9.35 10.07
CA SER A 14 15.43 8.31 9.84
C SER A 14 14.02 8.90 9.88
N GLY A 15 13.30 8.85 8.77
CA GLY A 15 11.87 9.14 8.70
C GLY A 15 11.07 7.87 8.45
N GLY A 16 9.76 7.90 8.76
CA GLY A 16 8.84 6.80 8.53
C GLY A 16 7.55 7.21 7.83
N GLY A 17 6.93 6.25 7.15
CA GLY A 17 5.64 6.40 6.46
C GLY A 17 4.67 5.26 6.83
N ASP A 18 3.81 4.88 5.89
CA ASP A 18 2.89 3.75 6.01
C ASP A 18 3.33 2.55 5.15
N ALA A 19 2.67 1.39 5.33
CA ALA A 19 2.98 0.17 4.57
C ALA A 19 2.53 0.28 3.11
N LEU A 20 3.49 0.13 2.20
CA LEU A 20 3.24 0.22 0.76
C LEU A 20 3.02 -1.17 0.18
N ASN A 21 1.84 -1.39 -0.39
CA ASN A 21 1.62 -2.53 -1.26
C ASN A 21 2.27 -2.27 -2.64
N PRO A 22 2.60 -3.30 -3.41
CA PRO A 22 2.95 -3.13 -4.82
C PRO A 22 1.85 -2.35 -5.55
N TYR A 23 2.26 -1.47 -6.47
CA TYR A 23 1.36 -0.54 -7.16
C TYR A 23 0.60 0.42 -6.23
N SER A 24 1.25 0.86 -5.15
CA SER A 24 0.81 1.97 -4.31
C SER A 24 1.82 3.12 -4.44
N SER A 25 1.33 4.34 -4.64
CA SER A 25 1.99 5.51 -4.05
C SER A 25 1.57 5.58 -2.58
N GLY A 26 2.45 6.03 -1.69
CA GLY A 26 2.04 6.19 -0.29
C GLY A 26 3.07 6.89 0.57
N GLY A 27 2.55 7.67 1.52
CA GLY A 27 3.33 8.38 2.53
C GLY A 27 4.20 9.52 1.99
N THR A 28 3.86 10.75 2.36
CA THR A 28 4.91 11.75 2.61
C THR A 28 5.67 11.26 3.83
N ILE A 29 6.96 10.95 3.71
CA ILE A 29 7.76 10.53 4.87
C ILE A 29 7.97 11.76 5.76
N CYS A 30 7.53 11.70 7.02
CA CYS A 30 7.81 12.76 7.98
C CYS A 30 9.23 12.61 8.57
N CYS A 31 9.80 13.71 9.05
CA CYS A 31 11.04 13.74 9.84
C CYS A 31 12.31 13.20 9.15
N PHE A 32 12.31 12.99 7.83
CA PHE A 32 13.53 12.71 7.06
C PHE A 32 14.18 14.04 6.62
N ALA A 33 15.38 14.34 7.10
CA ALA A 33 16.13 15.52 6.65
C ALA A 33 16.76 15.23 5.28
N ILE A 34 16.60 16.16 4.33
CA ILE A 34 17.18 16.03 2.99
C ILE A 34 18.02 17.27 2.65
N PRO A 35 19.14 17.14 1.89
CA PRO A 35 19.94 18.31 1.52
C PRO A 35 19.10 19.38 0.82
N ALA A 36 19.19 20.63 1.26
CA ALA A 36 18.41 21.73 0.70
C ALA A 36 18.71 22.02 -0.79
N LYS A 37 19.88 21.58 -1.28
CA LYS A 37 20.26 21.59 -2.70
C LYS A 37 20.51 20.15 -3.15
N TRP A 38 19.94 19.79 -4.30
CA TRP A 38 20.22 18.52 -4.96
C TRP A 38 21.66 18.49 -5.52
N HIS A 39 22.23 17.29 -5.63
CA HIS A 39 23.48 17.04 -6.35
C HIS A 39 23.44 15.67 -7.06
N PRO A 40 24.22 15.46 -8.14
CA PRO A 40 24.37 14.14 -8.76
C PRO A 40 24.83 13.09 -7.74
N GLY A 41 24.28 11.89 -7.83
CA GLY A 41 24.56 10.80 -6.89
C GLY A 41 23.93 10.96 -5.50
N LEU A 42 22.96 11.86 -5.31
CA LEU A 42 22.15 11.88 -4.11
C LEU A 42 21.29 10.61 -4.04
N GLN A 43 21.53 9.79 -3.01
CA GLN A 43 20.87 8.50 -2.81
C GLN A 43 20.27 8.38 -1.41
N VAL A 44 19.18 7.62 -1.29
CA VAL A 44 18.56 7.24 -0.01
C VAL A 44 18.35 5.73 0.05
N ILE A 45 18.28 5.17 1.26
CA ILE A 45 17.91 3.76 1.45
C ILE A 45 16.45 3.71 1.88
N VAL A 46 15.62 3.13 1.03
CA VAL A 46 14.22 2.80 1.33
C VAL A 46 14.19 1.44 2.01
N LYS A 47 13.43 1.33 3.10
CA LYS A 47 13.12 0.04 3.74
C LYS A 47 11.62 -0.17 3.76
N TYR A 48 11.18 -1.32 3.25
CA TYR A 48 9.77 -1.63 3.09
C TYR A 48 9.53 -3.14 3.24
N ASN A 49 8.28 -3.52 3.49
CA ASN A 49 7.81 -4.89 3.38
C ASN A 49 6.46 -4.89 2.67
N PHE A 50 6.10 -6.01 2.05
CA PHE A 50 4.82 -6.15 1.35
C PHE A 50 3.86 -6.99 2.18
N TYR A 51 2.75 -6.42 2.66
CA TYR A 51 1.78 -7.21 3.43
C TYR A 51 1.23 -8.40 2.60
N PRO A 52 1.12 -9.63 3.14
CA PRO A 52 1.36 -10.05 4.53
C PRO A 52 2.78 -10.55 4.84
N ASP A 53 3.75 -10.40 3.94
CA ASP A 53 5.13 -10.83 4.13
C ASP A 53 5.84 -10.01 5.25
N PRO A 54 6.36 -10.67 6.30
CA PRO A 54 7.14 -9.99 7.34
C PRO A 54 8.58 -9.68 6.92
N ALA A 55 9.05 -10.15 5.76
CA ALA A 55 10.41 -9.90 5.30
C ALA A 55 10.62 -8.43 4.91
N TRP A 56 11.64 -7.81 5.52
CA TRP A 56 12.07 -6.45 5.17
C TRP A 56 13.00 -6.47 3.96
N LEU A 57 12.69 -5.64 2.99
CA LEU A 57 13.51 -5.32 1.83
C LEU A 57 14.21 -3.98 2.06
N GLU A 58 15.49 -3.90 1.70
CA GLU A 58 16.25 -2.64 1.67
C GLU A 58 16.69 -2.37 0.23
N GLN A 59 16.43 -1.16 -0.27
CA GLN A 59 16.81 -0.73 -1.61
C GLN A 59 17.49 0.64 -1.55
N LEU A 60 18.70 0.73 -2.11
CA LEU A 60 19.35 2.01 -2.38
C LEU A 60 18.72 2.60 -3.66
N VAL A 61 18.25 3.85 -3.60
CA VAL A 61 17.60 4.53 -4.72
C VAL A 61 18.21 5.90 -4.95
N ASP A 62 18.38 6.26 -6.22
CA ASP A 62 18.74 7.61 -6.63
C ASP A 62 17.56 8.56 -6.44
N VAL A 63 17.84 9.75 -5.94
CA VAL A 63 16.85 10.82 -5.80
C VAL A 63 16.92 11.71 -7.06
N PRO A 64 15.83 11.91 -7.80
CA PRO A 64 15.84 12.78 -8.98
C PRO A 64 16.07 14.25 -8.60
N PRO A 65 16.51 15.11 -9.54
CA PRO A 65 16.62 16.54 -9.32
C PRO A 65 15.32 17.14 -8.79
N TYR A 66 15.42 18.01 -7.79
CA TYR A 66 14.25 18.64 -7.19
C TYR A 66 13.54 19.55 -8.22
N PRO A 67 12.20 19.57 -8.27
CA PRO A 67 11.45 20.57 -9.02
C PRO A 67 11.91 21.97 -8.61
N GLU A 68 12.23 22.80 -9.60
CA GLU A 68 12.69 24.19 -9.39
C GLU A 68 13.97 24.32 -8.53
N GLY A 69 14.66 23.22 -8.23
CA GLY A 69 15.81 23.17 -7.32
C GLY A 69 15.47 23.27 -5.83
N ILE A 70 14.18 23.25 -5.45
CA ILE A 70 13.72 23.46 -4.07
C ILE A 70 13.38 22.10 -3.42
N ALA A 71 14.02 21.81 -2.28
CA ALA A 71 13.68 20.63 -1.50
C ALA A 71 12.22 20.69 -0.99
N GLY A 72 11.45 19.64 -1.25
CA GLY A 72 10.09 19.46 -0.76
C GLY A 72 9.93 18.26 0.16
N GLY A 73 8.70 17.79 0.33
CA GLY A 73 8.43 16.50 0.97
C GLY A 73 9.03 15.35 0.17
N ILE A 74 9.49 14.30 0.85
CA ILE A 74 9.91 13.05 0.20
C ILE A 74 8.73 12.07 0.17
N TRP A 75 8.49 11.50 -1.00
CA TRP A 75 7.42 10.58 -1.35
C TRP A 75 8.02 9.23 -1.72
N LEU A 76 7.29 8.15 -1.43
CA LEU A 76 7.63 6.81 -1.91
C LEU A 76 6.58 6.30 -2.91
N ALA A 77 7.06 5.80 -4.04
CA ALA A 77 6.25 5.11 -5.03
C ALA A 77 6.79 3.69 -5.25
N MET A 78 5.90 2.70 -5.26
CA MET A 78 6.24 1.31 -5.59
C MET A 78 5.89 1.01 -7.04
N HIS A 79 6.90 0.76 -7.87
CA HIS A 79 6.70 0.41 -9.28
C HIS A 79 6.19 -1.03 -9.46
N GLU A 80 5.77 -1.32 -10.69
CA GLU A 80 5.22 -2.62 -11.12
C GLU A 80 6.20 -3.79 -10.94
N ASP A 81 7.50 -3.52 -11.05
CA ASP A 81 8.58 -4.47 -10.86
C ASP A 81 8.98 -4.67 -9.39
N GLY A 82 8.22 -4.09 -8.45
CA GLY A 82 8.46 -4.17 -7.01
C GLY A 82 9.57 -3.26 -6.48
N ARG A 83 10.20 -2.44 -7.33
CA ARG A 83 11.20 -1.45 -6.90
C ARG A 83 10.55 -0.20 -6.33
N ALA A 84 11.13 0.29 -5.24
CA ALA A 84 10.82 1.61 -4.70
C ALA A 84 11.49 2.72 -5.55
N GLU A 85 10.82 3.87 -5.64
CA GLU A 85 11.35 5.16 -6.09
C GLU A 85 11.12 6.19 -4.96
N ALA A 86 12.14 6.99 -4.65
CA ALA A 86 12.04 8.07 -3.67
C ALA A 86 12.08 9.43 -4.40
N VAL A 87 11.01 10.19 -4.29
CA VAL A 87 10.78 11.41 -5.07
C VAL A 87 10.65 12.60 -4.14
N VAL A 88 11.36 13.70 -4.42
CA VAL A 88 11.35 14.90 -3.60
C VAL A 88 10.56 15.98 -4.32
N SER A 89 9.42 16.35 -3.76
CA SER A 89 8.44 17.18 -4.46
C SER A 89 7.49 17.89 -3.50
N ASN A 90 7.19 19.15 -3.79
CA ASN A 90 6.05 19.88 -3.19
C ASN A 90 4.74 19.63 -3.94
N PHE A 91 4.80 18.96 -5.10
CA PHE A 91 3.67 18.57 -5.93
C PHE A 91 3.34 17.09 -5.71
N ASP A 92 2.06 16.73 -5.77
CA ASP A 92 1.60 15.35 -5.76
C ASP A 92 1.83 14.64 -7.12
N PRO A 93 1.74 13.29 -7.20
CA PRO A 93 2.01 12.56 -8.44
C PRO A 93 1.10 12.90 -9.63
N ALA A 94 -0.10 13.45 -9.45
CA ALA A 94 -1.01 13.78 -10.55
C ALA A 94 -0.64 15.10 -11.27
N ARG A 95 0.31 15.86 -10.72
CA ARG A 95 0.75 17.15 -11.25
C ARG A 95 1.70 17.01 -12.45
N PRO A 96 1.57 17.82 -13.52
CA PRO A 96 2.54 17.86 -14.62
C PRO A 96 3.99 18.11 -14.17
N GLU A 97 4.18 18.83 -13.07
CA GLU A 97 5.45 19.22 -12.45
C GLU A 97 6.12 18.09 -11.64
N TRP A 98 5.45 16.93 -11.48
CA TRP A 98 5.97 15.78 -10.77
C TRP A 98 7.28 15.24 -11.40
N PRO A 99 8.38 15.11 -10.62
CA PRO A 99 9.70 14.71 -11.13
C PRO A 99 9.95 13.19 -11.09
N GLY A 100 9.03 12.40 -10.50
CA GLY A 100 9.13 10.94 -10.46
C GLY A 100 8.75 10.30 -11.80
N ARG A 101 9.21 9.06 -12.03
CA ARG A 101 9.09 8.38 -13.33
C ARG A 101 7.65 8.23 -13.84
N VAL A 102 6.68 8.02 -12.93
CA VAL A 102 5.28 7.77 -13.29
C VAL A 102 4.39 8.90 -12.77
N LYS A 103 3.68 9.58 -13.67
CA LYS A 103 2.66 10.58 -13.35
C LYS A 103 1.33 9.89 -13.07
N GLY A 104 0.60 10.36 -12.07
CA GLY A 104 -0.63 9.74 -11.54
C GLY A 104 -0.38 8.61 -10.53
N GLY A 105 0.88 8.25 -10.26
CA GLY A 105 1.22 7.07 -9.46
C GLY A 105 1.26 5.77 -10.28
N PRO A 106 1.70 4.64 -9.69
CA PRO A 106 1.85 3.36 -10.40
C PRO A 106 0.48 2.78 -10.80
N VAL A 107 0.32 2.43 -12.08
CA VAL A 107 -0.90 1.79 -12.61
C VAL A 107 -0.83 0.28 -12.38
N GLN A 108 -1.87 -0.31 -11.80
CA GLN A 108 -1.90 -1.77 -11.57
C GLN A 108 -1.92 -2.56 -12.88
N SER A 109 -1.02 -3.54 -13.00
CA SER A 109 -1.11 -4.53 -14.09
C SER A 109 -2.38 -5.38 -13.92
N VAL A 110 -2.95 -5.82 -15.04
CA VAL A 110 -4.16 -6.67 -15.04
C VAL A 110 -3.94 -7.95 -14.23
N GLU A 111 -2.78 -8.59 -14.36
CA GLU A 111 -2.43 -9.78 -13.58
C GLU A 111 -2.43 -9.49 -12.06
N TYR A 112 -1.85 -8.37 -11.65
CA TYR A 112 -1.80 -7.99 -10.24
C TYR A 112 -3.18 -7.61 -9.69
N ALA A 113 -3.98 -6.85 -10.45
CA ALA A 113 -5.37 -6.55 -10.09
C ALA A 113 -6.18 -7.86 -9.89
N LEU A 114 -6.06 -8.81 -10.82
CA LEU A 114 -6.66 -10.15 -10.72
C LEU A 114 -6.11 -10.97 -9.55
N LYS A 115 -4.84 -10.81 -9.16
CA LYS A 115 -4.25 -11.44 -7.97
C LYS A 115 -4.83 -10.85 -6.68
N VAL A 116 -4.88 -9.53 -6.56
CA VAL A 116 -5.47 -8.82 -5.41
C VAL A 116 -6.96 -9.18 -5.26
N ARG A 117 -7.71 -9.18 -6.36
CA ARG A 117 -9.12 -9.60 -6.41
C ARG A 117 -9.31 -11.04 -5.93
N ARG A 118 -8.53 -12.01 -6.46
CA ARG A 118 -8.56 -13.42 -6.01
C ARG A 118 -8.25 -13.56 -4.53
N ASN A 119 -7.24 -12.86 -4.01
CA ASN A 119 -6.89 -12.88 -2.59
C ASN A 119 -8.02 -12.34 -1.71
N ARG A 120 -8.68 -11.24 -2.14
CA ARG A 120 -9.83 -10.67 -1.44
C ARG A 120 -11.01 -11.65 -1.45
N LEU A 121 -11.40 -12.19 -2.60
CA LEU A 121 -12.44 -13.21 -2.72
C LEU A 121 -12.18 -14.45 -1.85
N ALA A 122 -10.93 -14.95 -1.81
CA ALA A 122 -10.56 -16.08 -0.97
C ALA A 122 -10.72 -15.78 0.53
N ASN A 123 -10.32 -14.59 0.97
CA ASN A 123 -10.50 -14.12 2.35
C ASN A 123 -11.99 -13.99 2.72
N GLU A 124 -12.78 -13.32 1.86
CA GLU A 124 -14.22 -13.16 2.08
C GLU A 124 -14.96 -14.50 2.18
N ASN A 125 -14.68 -15.43 1.27
CA ASN A 125 -15.25 -16.79 1.31
C ASN A 125 -14.83 -17.57 2.56
N GLY A 126 -13.60 -17.39 3.04
CA GLY A 126 -13.13 -17.98 4.31
C GLY A 126 -13.88 -17.45 5.54
N ILE A 127 -14.13 -16.14 5.58
CA ILE A 127 -14.92 -15.51 6.65
C ILE A 127 -16.38 -15.96 6.57
N LEU A 128 -16.98 -15.96 5.37
CA LEU A 128 -18.36 -16.40 5.14
C LEU A 128 -18.57 -17.82 5.66
N LYS A 129 -17.74 -18.77 5.21
CA LYS A 129 -17.77 -20.18 5.65
C LYS A 129 -17.65 -20.32 7.17
N THR A 130 -16.87 -19.46 7.81
CA THR A 130 -16.69 -19.46 9.26
C THR A 130 -17.94 -18.94 9.98
N MET A 131 -18.56 -17.87 9.48
CA MET A 131 -19.81 -17.34 10.04
C MET A 131 -21.01 -18.27 9.81
N GLU A 132 -21.15 -18.86 8.63
CA GLU A 132 -22.20 -19.84 8.33
C GLU A 132 -22.07 -21.09 9.19
N LYS A 133 -20.84 -21.61 9.38
CA LYS A 133 -20.59 -22.69 10.34
C LYS A 133 -20.98 -22.25 11.75
N GLY A 134 -20.60 -21.04 12.17
CA GLY A 134 -20.97 -20.48 13.46
C GLY A 134 -22.48 -20.37 13.68
N LEU A 135 -23.28 -20.14 12.64
CA LEU A 135 -24.74 -20.07 12.74
C LEU A 135 -25.39 -21.42 13.08
N VAL A 136 -24.74 -22.53 12.72
CA VAL A 136 -25.26 -23.91 12.88
C VAL A 136 -24.43 -24.79 13.83
N ASP A 137 -23.46 -24.21 14.55
CA ASP A 137 -22.50 -24.92 15.41
C ASP A 137 -23.09 -25.50 16.72
N GLY A 138 -24.39 -25.27 16.98
CA GLY A 138 -25.06 -25.70 18.22
C GLY A 138 -24.81 -24.80 19.44
N THR A 139 -24.01 -23.74 19.32
CA THR A 139 -23.79 -22.78 20.40
C THR A 139 -25.07 -21.99 20.68
N LYS A 140 -25.50 -21.97 21.95
CA LYS A 140 -26.68 -21.21 22.39
C LYS A 140 -26.45 -19.71 22.21
N ARG A 141 -27.36 -19.04 21.52
CA ARG A 141 -27.34 -17.60 21.21
C ARG A 141 -28.74 -17.00 21.43
N THR A 142 -28.82 -15.72 21.76
CA THR A 142 -30.10 -15.00 21.81
C THR A 142 -30.63 -14.72 20.38
N PRO A 143 -31.94 -14.45 20.20
CA PRO A 143 -32.48 -14.08 18.90
C PRO A 143 -31.73 -12.90 18.24
N GLU A 144 -31.37 -11.88 19.03
CA GLU A 144 -30.67 -10.68 18.55
C GLU A 144 -29.24 -11.02 18.09
N GLN A 145 -28.58 -11.98 18.75
CA GLN A 145 -27.26 -12.47 18.34
C GLN A 145 -27.34 -13.28 17.04
N ILE A 146 -28.41 -14.08 16.86
CA ILE A 146 -28.68 -14.82 15.63
C ILE A 146 -28.91 -13.86 14.48
N GLU A 147 -29.75 -12.84 14.65
CA GLU A 147 -30.05 -11.87 13.59
C GLU A 147 -28.82 -11.03 13.22
N ARG A 148 -28.03 -10.55 14.19
CA ARG A 148 -26.75 -9.86 13.89
C ARG A 148 -25.80 -10.74 13.08
N LEU A 149 -25.72 -12.04 13.37
CA LEU A 149 -24.91 -12.99 12.62
C LEU A 149 -25.46 -13.20 11.19
N ARG A 150 -26.78 -13.30 11.02
CA ARG A 150 -27.42 -13.35 9.68
C ARG A 150 -27.14 -12.09 8.86
N SER A 151 -27.29 -10.90 9.45
CA SER A 151 -26.98 -9.64 8.76
C SER A 151 -25.50 -9.56 8.35
N SER A 152 -24.60 -10.04 9.20
CA SER A 152 -23.15 -10.08 8.90
C SER A 152 -22.83 -11.05 7.75
N ILE A 153 -23.47 -12.23 7.75
CA ILE A 153 -23.38 -13.22 6.66
C ILE A 153 -23.89 -12.60 5.35
N GLN A 154 -25.04 -11.91 5.37
CA GLN A 154 -25.60 -11.29 4.17
C GLN A 154 -24.69 -10.19 3.61
N TYR A 155 -24.18 -9.31 4.47
CA TYR A 155 -23.22 -8.27 4.08
C TYR A 155 -21.97 -8.84 3.40
N ILE A 156 -21.44 -9.97 3.87
CA ILE A 156 -20.29 -10.63 3.24
C ILE A 156 -20.67 -11.25 1.88
N LYS A 157 -21.86 -11.86 1.76
CA LYS A 157 -22.37 -12.37 0.47
C LYS A 157 -22.52 -11.25 -0.56
N ASP A 158 -23.03 -10.09 -0.14
CA ASP A 158 -23.17 -8.91 -1.00
C ASP A 158 -21.80 -8.39 -1.45
N ARG A 159 -20.81 -8.37 -0.54
CA ARG A 159 -19.42 -7.98 -0.84
C ARG A 159 -18.70 -8.97 -1.76
N ILE A 160 -18.95 -10.27 -1.64
CA ILE A 160 -18.42 -11.30 -2.56
C ILE A 160 -19.00 -11.07 -3.96
N ARG A 161 -20.33 -10.93 -4.06
CA ARG A 161 -21.02 -10.66 -5.32
C ARG A 161 -20.52 -9.40 -6.02
N GLN A 162 -20.32 -8.29 -5.30
CA GLN A 162 -19.74 -7.07 -5.88
C GLN A 162 -18.34 -7.33 -6.46
N LEU A 163 -17.49 -8.07 -5.74
CA LEU A 163 -16.17 -8.46 -6.22
C LEU A 163 -16.22 -9.44 -7.41
N GLU A 164 -17.28 -10.21 -7.56
CA GLU A 164 -17.53 -11.09 -8.71
C GLU A 164 -17.99 -10.27 -9.93
N GLU A 165 -18.97 -9.38 -9.76
CA GLU A 165 -19.52 -8.48 -10.79
C GLU A 165 -18.48 -7.46 -11.32
N GLU A 166 -17.62 -6.91 -10.46
CA GLU A 166 -16.54 -5.97 -10.82
C GLU A 166 -15.54 -6.54 -11.87
N GLY A 167 -15.53 -7.85 -12.11
CA GLY A 167 -14.60 -8.49 -13.04
C GLY A 167 -15.15 -8.91 -14.40
N ASP A 168 -16.45 -8.72 -14.67
CA ASP A 168 -17.08 -9.07 -15.96
C ASP A 168 -17.05 -7.89 -16.97
N HIS A 169 -16.36 -6.81 -16.64
CA HIS A 169 -16.33 -5.56 -17.40
C HIS A 169 -14.91 -5.08 -17.79
N GLN A 170 -13.91 -5.97 -17.77
CA GLN A 170 -12.50 -5.64 -18.02
C GLN A 170 -11.81 -6.57 -19.01
#